data_AF-A0A7V9GCZ0-F1
#
_entry.id   AF-A0A7V9GCZ0-F1
#
_cell.length_a   1.000
_cell.length_b   1.000
_cell.length_c   1.000
_cell.angle_alpha   90.00
_cell.angle_beta   90.00
_cell.angle_gamma   90.00
#
_symmetry.space_group_name_H-M   'P 1'
#
loop_
_entity.id
_entity.type
_entity.pdbx_description
1 polymer ?
#
loop_
_entity_poly.entity_id
_entity_poly.type
_entity_poly.pdbx_seq_one_letter_code
_entity_poly.pdbx_strand_id
1 'polypeptide(L)'
;MRKFIYQTHLWLGLFVSIPVLTWALSGFLYALPNMVEGGSVEKIDSAKIKIAPDQAINKANELAGKTLPTTALTLLMKDGKPVYQSIGGLGADSIFIDAETGEARMSEPPTLK
;
A
#
# COMPACT_ATOMS: atom_id res chain seq x y z
N MET A 1 43.72 30.29 24.97
CA MET A 1 43.88 28.90 24.47
C MET A 1 42.80 27.94 24.99
N ARG A 2 42.64 27.72 26.30
CA ARG A 2 41.62 26.77 26.83
C ARG A 2 40.17 27.05 26.40
N LYS A 3 39.75 28.32 26.37
CA LYS A 3 38.40 28.73 25.92
C LYS A 3 38.16 28.40 24.44
N PHE A 4 39.18 28.57 23.60
CA PHE A 4 39.09 28.27 22.17
C PHE A 4 38.94 26.76 21.95
N ILE A 5 39.77 25.95 22.61
CA ILE A 5 39.69 24.48 22.54
C ILE A 5 38.31 23.99 22.99
N TYR A 6 37.79 24.56 24.09
CA TYR A 6 36.46 24.21 24.60
C TYR A 6 35.34 24.59 23.61
N GLN A 7 35.38 25.79 23.03
CA GLN A 7 34.41 26.22 22.03
C GLN A 7 34.47 25.36 20.76
N THR A 8 35.67 25.05 20.26
CA THR A 8 35.84 24.17 19.10
C THR A 8 35.31 22.76 19.40
N HIS A 9 35.57 22.22 20.59
CA HIS A 9 35.07 20.91 20.98
C HIS A 9 33.53 20.88 21.04
N LEU A 10 32.90 21.93 21.57
CA LEU A 10 31.43 22.04 21.59
C LEU A 10 30.83 22.10 20.19
N TRP A 11 31.41 22.92 19.30
CA TRP A 11 30.95 23.01 17.92
C TRP A 11 31.12 21.67 17.19
N LEU A 12 32.28 21.02 17.34
CA LEU A 12 32.54 19.72 16.73
C LEU A 12 31.55 18.66 17.24
N GLY A 13 31.32 18.63 18.55
CA GLY A 13 30.33 17.73 19.17
C GLY A 13 28.92 17.97 18.63
N LEU A 14 28.52 19.24 18.49
CA LEU A 14 27.22 19.59 17.91
C LEU A 14 27.09 19.11 16.46
N PHE A 15 28.09 19.40 15.61
CA PHE A 15 28.09 18.99 14.21
C PHE A 15 28.09 17.47 14.01
N VAL A 16 28.73 16.72 14.90
CA VAL A 16 28.72 15.24 14.84
C VAL A 16 27.42 14.68 15.41
N SER A 17 26.86 15.30 16.46
CA SER A 17 25.63 14.82 17.09
C SER A 17 24.40 14.91 16.17
N ILE A 18 24.32 15.94 15.30
CA ILE A 18 23.16 16.14 14.43
C ILE A 18 22.99 14.97 13.43
N PRO A 19 23.98 14.59 12.59
CA PRO A 19 23.85 13.45 11.69
C PRO A 19 23.55 12.13 12.43
N VAL A 20 24.16 11.91 13.59
CA VAL A 20 23.92 10.70 14.40
C VAL A 20 22.49 10.65 14.92
N LEU A 21 21.96 11.78 15.41
CA LEU A 21 20.56 11.90 15.84
C LEU A 21 19.61 11.69 14.66
N THR A 22 19.86 12.32 13.51
CA THR A 22 19.04 12.16 12.31
C THR A 22 19.02 10.70 11.84
N TRP A 23 20.17 10.03 11.84
CA TRP A 23 20.27 8.62 11.48
C TRP A 23 19.53 7.71 12.47
N ALA A 24 19.69 7.94 13.77
CA ALA A 24 18.98 7.18 14.80
C ALA A 24 17.45 7.42 14.74
N LEU A 25 17.03 8.66 14.50
CA LEU A 25 15.62 9.01 14.31
C LEU A 25 15.01 8.33 13.08
N SER A 26 15.76 8.24 11.98
CA SER A 26 15.31 7.51 10.80
C SER A 26 15.00 6.04 11.16
N GLY A 27 15.96 5.34 11.79
CA GLY A 27 15.74 3.95 12.22
C GLY A 27 14.58 3.79 13.20
N PHE A 28 14.41 4.74 14.13
CA PHE A 28 13.28 4.75 15.06
C PHE A 28 11.94 4.91 14.34
N LEU A 29 11.85 5.84 13.37
CA LEU A 29 10.63 6.05 12.60
C LEU A 29 10.23 4.81 11.78
N TYR A 30 11.21 4.10 11.21
CA TYR A 30 10.94 2.80 10.54
C TYR A 30 10.46 1.70 11.49
N ALA A 31 10.89 1.74 12.75
CA ALA A 31 10.49 0.77 13.76
C ALA A 31 9.08 1.06 14.34
N LEU A 32 8.49 2.23 14.07
CA LEU A 32 7.16 2.56 14.56
C LEU A 32 6.10 1.71 13.85
N PRO A 33 5.20 1.06 14.61
CA PRO A 33 4.10 0.33 14.01
C PRO A 33 3.24 1.30 13.19
N ASN A 34 2.92 0.90 11.96
CA ASN A 34 2.13 1.66 10.97
C ASN A 34 2.87 2.80 10.22
N MET A 35 4.19 2.96 10.39
CA MET A 35 5.03 3.88 9.58
C MET A 35 5.92 3.15 8.56
N VAL A 36 5.46 2.03 8.01
CA VAL A 36 6.14 1.40 6.87
C VAL A 36 5.89 2.27 5.64
N GLU A 37 6.89 2.43 4.77
CA GLU A 37 6.90 3.26 3.55
C GLU A 37 5.77 3.03 2.53
N GLY A 38 4.80 2.16 2.81
CA GLY A 38 3.60 1.89 2.00
C GLY A 38 2.29 2.40 2.61
N GLY A 39 2.32 3.14 3.72
CA GLY A 39 1.11 3.58 4.43
C GLY A 39 0.61 2.58 5.48
N SER A 40 -0.47 2.95 6.17
CA SER A 40 -1.13 2.07 7.14
C SER A 40 -1.60 0.80 6.44
N VAL A 41 -1.11 -0.37 6.88
CA VAL A 41 -1.61 -1.66 6.40
C VAL A 41 -3.05 -1.81 6.94
N GLU A 42 -4.01 -1.43 6.12
CA GLU A 42 -5.41 -1.67 6.43
C GLU A 42 -5.66 -3.18 6.42
N LYS A 43 -6.02 -3.71 7.59
CA LYS A 43 -6.43 -5.10 7.70
C LYS A 43 -7.78 -5.26 7.01
N ILE A 44 -7.89 -6.31 6.20
CA ILE A 44 -9.16 -6.70 5.61
C ILE A 44 -10.06 -7.19 6.75
N ASP A 45 -11.19 -6.52 6.94
CA ASP A 45 -12.25 -6.95 7.84
C ASP A 45 -13.14 -7.97 7.12
N SER A 46 -13.07 -9.24 7.52
CA SER A 46 -13.85 -10.30 6.89
C SER A 46 -15.36 -10.12 7.03
N ALA A 47 -15.83 -9.38 8.05
CA ALA A 47 -17.26 -9.11 8.24
C ALA A 47 -17.85 -8.19 7.16
N LYS A 48 -16.99 -7.42 6.47
CA LYS A 48 -17.39 -6.55 5.36
C LYS A 48 -17.50 -7.32 4.04
N ILE A 49 -16.87 -8.48 3.92
CA ILE A 49 -16.92 -9.27 2.69
C ILE A 49 -18.30 -9.94 2.58
N LYS A 50 -19.11 -9.49 1.62
CA LYS A 50 -20.46 -10.03 1.37
C LYS A 50 -20.55 -10.91 0.14
N ILE A 51 -19.59 -10.79 -0.78
CA ILE A 51 -19.53 -11.62 -1.98
C ILE A 51 -18.44 -12.68 -1.88
N ALA A 52 -18.77 -13.88 -2.34
CA ALA A 52 -17.85 -14.99 -2.40
C ALA A 52 -16.93 -14.89 -3.65
N PRO A 53 -15.75 -15.55 -3.64
CA PRO A 53 -14.81 -15.50 -4.76
C PRO A 53 -15.40 -15.89 -6.12
N ASP A 54 -16.27 -16.89 -6.17
CA ASP A 54 -16.98 -17.33 -7.38
C ASP A 54 -17.93 -16.25 -7.91
N GLN A 55 -18.62 -15.54 -7.01
CA GLN A 55 -19.49 -14.41 -7.38
C GLN A 55 -18.67 -13.25 -7.95
N ALA A 56 -17.49 -12.97 -7.39
CA ALA A 56 -16.60 -11.93 -7.91
C ALA A 56 -16.12 -12.24 -9.34
N ILE A 57 -15.81 -13.50 -9.64
CA ILE A 57 -15.46 -13.95 -11.00
C ILE A 57 -16.66 -13.78 -11.94
N ASN A 58 -17.85 -14.17 -11.51
CA ASN A 58 -19.07 -13.99 -12.32
C ASN A 58 -19.33 -12.50 -12.62
N LYS A 59 -19.17 -11.62 -11.62
CA LYS A 59 -19.30 -10.17 -11.79
C LYS A 59 -18.26 -9.59 -12.75
N ALA A 60 -17.03 -10.11 -12.72
CA ALA A 60 -15.99 -9.72 -13.68
C ALA A 60 -16.37 -10.14 -15.12
N ASN A 61 -16.89 -11.36 -15.29
CA ASN A 61 -17.36 -11.86 -16.59
C ASN A 61 -18.57 -11.06 -17.12
N GLU A 62 -19.52 -10.72 -16.24
CA GLU A 62 -20.66 -9.87 -16.56
C GLU A 62 -20.20 -8.49 -17.07
N LEU A 63 -19.26 -7.84 -16.38
CA LEU A 63 -18.72 -6.54 -16.81
C LEU A 63 -18.01 -6.63 -18.17
N ALA A 64 -17.25 -7.71 -18.40
CA ALA A 64 -16.52 -7.90 -19.65
C ALA A 64 -17.41 -8.37 -20.82
N GLY A 65 -18.67 -8.76 -20.55
CA GLY A 65 -19.58 -9.34 -21.55
C GLY A 65 -19.11 -10.69 -22.11
N LYS A 66 -18.14 -11.35 -21.46
CA LYS A 66 -17.55 -12.63 -21.88
C LYS A 66 -16.91 -13.33 -20.68
N THR A 67 -16.69 -14.63 -20.79
CA THR A 67 -15.86 -15.36 -19.82
C THR A 67 -14.41 -14.91 -19.94
N LEU A 68 -13.89 -14.30 -18.88
CA LEU A 68 -12.50 -13.90 -18.79
C LEU A 68 -11.62 -15.11 -18.48
N PRO A 69 -10.43 -15.21 -19.09
CA PRO A 69 -9.42 -16.18 -18.67
C PRO A 69 -8.76 -15.67 -17.38
N THR A 70 -9.51 -15.61 -16.28
CA THR A 70 -9.01 -15.18 -14.97
C THR A 70 -7.96 -16.19 -14.49
N THR A 71 -6.73 -15.70 -14.34
CA THR A 71 -5.59 -16.52 -13.88
C THR A 71 -5.30 -16.32 -12.39
N ALA A 72 -5.71 -15.18 -11.84
CA ALA A 72 -5.59 -14.87 -10.43
C ALA A 72 -6.78 -14.03 -9.95
N LEU A 73 -7.18 -14.28 -8.70
CA LEU A 73 -8.16 -13.47 -7.97
C LEU A 73 -7.54 -13.09 -6.62
N THR A 74 -7.27 -11.80 -6.43
CA THR A 74 -6.62 -11.28 -5.22
C THR A 74 -7.60 -10.44 -4.43
N LEU A 75 -7.75 -10.71 -3.13
CA LEU A 75 -8.48 -9.83 -2.22
C LEU A 75 -7.52 -8.81 -1.62
N LEU A 76 -7.80 -7.52 -1.78
CA LEU A 76 -6.96 -6.42 -1.33
C LEU A 76 -7.78 -5.25 -0.77
N MET A 77 -7.12 -4.34 -0.06
CA MET A 77 -7.73 -3.08 0.35
C MET A 77 -7.44 -2.01 -0.71
N LYS A 78 -8.49 -1.29 -1.11
CA LYS A 78 -8.40 -0.14 -2.02
C LYS A 78 -9.33 0.96 -1.52
N ASP A 79 -8.80 2.16 -1.32
CA ASP A 79 -9.56 3.35 -0.87
C ASP A 79 -10.44 3.09 0.38
N GLY A 80 -9.92 2.34 1.37
CA GLY A 80 -10.65 2.03 2.61
C GLY A 80 -11.62 0.85 2.52
N LYS A 81 -11.69 0.17 1.37
CA LYS A 81 -12.66 -0.90 1.10
C LYS A 81 -12.01 -2.22 0.68
N PRO A 82 -12.57 -3.37 1.08
CA PRO A 82 -12.15 -4.66 0.55
C PRO A 82 -12.63 -4.82 -0.89
N VAL A 83 -11.70 -5.18 -1.80
CA VAL A 83 -11.95 -5.30 -3.23
C VAL A 83 -11.27 -6.56 -3.75
N TYR A 84 -11.98 -7.33 -4.57
CA TYR A 84 -11.38 -8.39 -5.38
C TYR A 84 -10.80 -7.82 -6.65
N GLN A 85 -9.56 -8.17 -6.97
CA GLN A 85 -8.93 -7.91 -8.25
C GLN A 85 -8.86 -9.21 -9.05
N SER A 86 -9.61 -9.28 -10.14
CA SER A 86 -9.55 -10.37 -11.12
C SER A 86 -8.55 -10.01 -12.21
N ILE A 87 -7.52 -10.84 -12.40
CA ILE A 87 -6.46 -10.62 -13.39
C ILE A 87 -6.60 -11.62 -14.53
N GLY A 88 -6.80 -11.11 -15.74
CA GLY A 88 -6.85 -11.92 -16.96
C GLY A 88 -5.46 -12.35 -17.47
N GLY A 89 -5.42 -13.34 -18.36
CA GLY A 89 -4.19 -13.79 -19.01
C GLY A 89 -3.42 -12.65 -19.69
N LEU A 90 -2.09 -12.61 -19.45
CA LEU A 90 -1.12 -11.54 -19.81
C LEU A 90 -1.19 -10.23 -18.98
N GLY A 91 -2.02 -10.15 -17.93
CA GLY A 91 -1.98 -9.03 -16.98
C GLY A 91 -2.47 -7.68 -17.53
N ALA A 92 -3.03 -7.67 -18.75
CA ALA A 92 -3.48 -6.44 -19.43
C ALA A 92 -4.85 -5.95 -18.95
N ASP A 93 -5.72 -6.88 -18.52
CA ASP A 93 -7.06 -6.56 -18.03
C ASP A 93 -7.15 -6.93 -16.55
N SER A 94 -7.28 -5.92 -15.69
CA SER A 94 -7.65 -6.14 -14.29
C SER A 94 -9.01 -5.50 -13.99
N ILE A 95 -9.91 -6.30 -13.41
CA ILE A 95 -11.23 -5.84 -13.00
C ILE A 95 -11.26 -5.83 -11.48
N PHE A 96 -11.68 -4.72 -10.92
CA PHE A 96 -11.90 -4.54 -9.49
C PHE A 96 -13.38 -4.78 -9.18
N ILE A 97 -13.66 -5.59 -8.18
CA ILE A 97 -15.00 -5.91 -7.71
C ILE A 97 -15.09 -5.57 -6.23
N ASP A 98 -15.94 -4.61 -5.87
CA ASP A 98 -16.17 -4.22 -4.49
C ASP A 98 -16.72 -5.43 -3.71
N ALA A 99 -16.01 -5.84 -2.65
CA ALA A 99 -16.34 -7.07 -1.93
C ALA A 99 -17.57 -6.94 -1.01
N GLU A 100 -18.02 -5.71 -0.73
CA GLU A 100 -19.23 -5.41 0.03
C GLU A 100 -20.49 -5.38 -0.86
N THR A 101 -20.37 -4.85 -2.08
CA THR A 101 -21.53 -4.56 -2.95
C THR A 101 -21.61 -5.43 -4.19
N GLY A 102 -20.50 -6.01 -4.64
CA GLY A 102 -20.41 -6.73 -5.91
C GLY A 102 -20.30 -5.82 -7.13
N GLU A 103 -20.13 -4.50 -6.96
CA GLU A 103 -19.95 -3.59 -8.08
C GLU A 103 -18.60 -3.83 -8.76
N ALA A 104 -18.61 -4.12 -10.06
CA ALA A 104 -17.40 -4.37 -10.86
C ALA A 104 -17.02 -3.14 -11.69
N ARG A 105 -15.73 -2.79 -11.72
CA ARG A 105 -15.16 -1.69 -12.49
C ARG A 105 -13.85 -2.10 -13.13
N MET A 106 -13.58 -1.62 -14.35
CA MET A 106 -12.28 -1.83 -14.98
C MET A 106 -11.18 -1.04 -14.27
N SER A 107 -9.96 -1.56 -14.27
CA SER A 107 -8.81 -0.80 -13.81
C SER A 107 -8.59 0.42 -14.69
N GLU A 108 -8.57 1.59 -14.06
CA GLU A 108 -8.13 2.80 -14.72
C GLU A 108 -6.65 2.66 -15.11
N PRO A 109 -6.25 3.10 -16.32
CA PRO A 109 -4.85 3.14 -16.68
C PRO A 109 -4.07 4.04 -15.70
N PRO A 110 -2.81 3.69 -15.36
CA PRO A 110 -2.01 4.51 -14.47
C PRO A 110 -1.90 5.91 -15.05
N THR A 111 -2.41 6.90 -14.31
CA THR A 111 -2.21 8.30 -14.66
C THR A 111 -0.78 8.69 -14.31
N LEU A 112 -0.06 9.29 -15.26
CA LEU A 112 1.22 9.95 -14.98
C LEU A 112 0.94 11.11 -14.00
N LYS A 113 1.23 10.89 -12.72
CA LYS A 113 1.33 11.95 -11.71
C LYS A 113 2.78 12.39 -11.59
#